data_AF-A0A382VP23-F1
#
_entry.id   AF-A0A382VP23-F1
#
_cell.length_a   1.000
_cell.length_b   1.000
_cell.length_c   1.000
_cell.angle_alpha   90.00
_cell.angle_beta   90.00
_cell.angle_gamma   90.00
#
_symmetry.space_group_name_H-M   'P 1'
#
loop_
_entity.id
_entity.type
_entity.pdbx_description
1 polymer ?
#
loop_
_entity_poly.entity_id
_entity_poly.type
_entity_poly.pdbx_seq_one_letter_code
_entity_poly.pdbx_strand_id
1 'polypeptide(L)'
;PPEKKSPTVYPKGGSTEPVEARVPTQVEETTEGTNAEYLLARMKSDNPIERMSAFTQALKTPTSANLKAAIEAYEALPGGFGRASELKMLTYAWAQVDPEGALAWMEKQDGHERRVGFGTILHSWAEKDSEAAIAWAKAHHEGEDNPYFIGIVNGMADNNPAGATELMMSLPYGRVRGHAASMLMEKQWNKGEDVALRWVDTLEKGTLKDYVVGRVAGKIAREDLSRAATWAEEMPEGGERTRAVETVADRWAEKDPVAAAQWVDTMPAGESRSEGMQEVVRE
;
A
#
# COMPACT_ATOMS: atom_id res chain seq x y z
N PRO A 1 -49.28 -60.13 12.65
CA PRO A 1 -49.83 -60.56 11.34
C PRO A 1 -49.45 -59.58 10.22
N PRO A 2 -49.06 -60.05 9.03
CA PRO A 2 -48.09 -61.09 8.66
C PRO A 2 -46.81 -60.39 8.09
N GLU A 3 -45.79 -60.95 7.42
CA GLU A 3 -45.76 -62.05 6.46
C GLU A 3 -44.33 -62.57 6.26
N LYS A 4 -44.22 -63.89 6.09
CA LYS A 4 -42.99 -64.65 5.86
C LYS A 4 -42.73 -64.81 4.35
N LYS A 5 -41.44 -64.82 4.02
CA LYS A 5 -40.72 -65.27 2.81
C LYS A 5 -41.45 -66.30 1.92
N SER A 6 -41.20 -66.21 0.61
CA SER A 6 -40.77 -67.35 -0.23
C SER A 6 -40.06 -66.90 -1.52
N PRO A 7 -39.20 -67.75 -2.15
CA PRO A 7 -38.06 -67.35 -2.97
C PRO A 7 -38.15 -67.80 -4.44
N THR A 8 -37.48 -67.12 -5.38
CA THR A 8 -37.29 -67.71 -6.73
C THR A 8 -36.02 -67.25 -7.46
N VAL A 9 -35.07 -68.20 -7.53
CA VAL A 9 -34.28 -68.69 -8.70
C VAL A 9 -33.55 -67.69 -9.62
N TYR A 10 -32.22 -67.81 -9.65
CA TYR A 10 -31.33 -67.38 -10.75
C TYR A 10 -31.31 -68.39 -11.91
N PRO A 11 -31.04 -67.95 -13.15
CA PRO A 11 -30.26 -68.74 -14.09
C PRO A 11 -28.84 -68.20 -14.23
N LYS A 12 -27.88 -69.13 -14.19
CA LYS A 12 -26.48 -68.95 -14.58
C LYS A 12 -26.34 -68.93 -16.11
N GLY A 13 -25.34 -68.22 -16.61
CA GLY A 13 -24.60 -68.63 -17.82
C GLY A 13 -24.37 -67.52 -18.84
N GLY A 14 -23.14 -67.04 -18.93
CA GLY A 14 -22.68 -66.10 -19.96
C GLY A 14 -21.26 -65.61 -19.71
N SER A 15 -20.29 -66.52 -19.80
CA SER A 15 -18.86 -66.22 -19.78
C SER A 15 -18.42 -65.50 -21.06
N THR A 16 -17.81 -64.32 -20.94
CA THR A 16 -16.85 -63.76 -21.91
C THR A 16 -15.76 -62.98 -21.17
N GLU A 17 -14.54 -63.12 -21.67
CA GLU A 17 -13.25 -62.63 -21.17
C GLU A 17 -13.16 -61.11 -20.98
N PRO A 18 -12.19 -60.61 -20.18
CA PRO A 18 -12.06 -59.18 -19.91
C PRO A 18 -11.44 -58.47 -21.12
N VAL A 19 -12.20 -57.57 -21.75
CA VAL A 19 -11.64 -56.56 -22.64
C VAL A 19 -11.07 -55.46 -21.75
N GLU A 20 -9.74 -55.38 -21.66
CA GLU A 20 -9.03 -54.20 -21.15
C GLU A 20 -9.42 -52.98 -22.00
N ALA A 21 -10.45 -52.26 -21.56
CA ALA A 21 -10.74 -50.93 -22.04
C ALA A 21 -9.75 -49.97 -21.36
N ARG A 22 -8.74 -49.56 -22.12
CA ARG A 22 -7.85 -48.43 -21.81
C ARG A 22 -8.66 -47.29 -21.20
N VAL A 23 -8.34 -46.93 -19.96
CA VAL A 23 -8.79 -45.68 -19.35
C VAL A 23 -8.21 -44.53 -20.19
N PRO A 24 -9.01 -43.67 -20.83
CA PRO A 24 -8.47 -42.50 -21.47
C PRO A 24 -8.04 -41.53 -20.37
N THR A 25 -6.74 -41.24 -20.34
CA THR A 25 -6.15 -40.15 -19.58
C THR A 25 -6.74 -38.83 -20.13
N GLN A 26 -7.84 -38.35 -19.54
CA GLN A 26 -8.43 -37.06 -19.89
C GLN A 26 -7.81 -35.94 -19.05
N VAL A 27 -6.82 -35.29 -19.68
CA VAL A 27 -6.70 -33.83 -19.84
C VAL A 27 -7.22 -32.96 -18.68
N GLU A 28 -6.36 -32.67 -17.70
CA GLU A 28 -6.54 -31.56 -16.75
C GLU A 28 -6.41 -30.16 -17.41
N GLU A 29 -5.97 -30.10 -18.68
CA GLU A 29 -5.75 -28.85 -19.44
C GLU A 29 -7.04 -28.10 -19.89
N THR A 30 -8.25 -28.56 -19.58
CA THR A 30 -9.50 -28.00 -20.16
C THR A 30 -10.32 -27.08 -19.25
N THR A 31 -10.30 -27.30 -17.93
CA THR A 31 -11.17 -26.55 -17.00
C THR A 31 -10.66 -25.14 -16.71
N GLU A 32 -9.35 -24.96 -16.56
CA GLU A 32 -8.77 -23.63 -16.29
C GLU A 32 -8.86 -22.69 -17.49
N GLY A 33 -8.58 -23.18 -18.70
CA GLY A 33 -8.72 -22.40 -19.94
C GLY A 33 -10.15 -21.94 -20.18
N THR A 34 -11.11 -22.85 -20.00
CA THR A 34 -12.55 -22.53 -20.14
C THR A 34 -13.00 -21.50 -19.11
N ASN A 35 -12.47 -21.54 -17.87
CA ASN A 35 -12.80 -20.57 -16.84
C ASN A 35 -12.22 -19.17 -17.14
N ALA A 36 -10.97 -19.10 -17.61
CA ALA A 36 -10.34 -17.82 -17.96
C ALA A 36 -11.04 -17.14 -19.15
N GLU A 37 -11.42 -17.90 -20.19
CA GLU A 37 -12.19 -17.39 -21.32
C GLU A 37 -13.58 -16.89 -20.88
N TYR A 38 -14.26 -17.64 -20.01
CA TYR A 38 -15.54 -17.23 -19.44
C TYR A 38 -15.44 -15.91 -18.65
N LEU A 39 -14.40 -15.76 -17.81
CA LEU A 39 -14.16 -14.53 -17.06
C LEU A 39 -13.83 -13.36 -17.99
N LEU A 40 -13.00 -13.58 -19.02
CA LEU A 40 -12.66 -12.56 -20.01
C LEU A 40 -13.89 -12.00 -20.72
N ALA A 41 -14.82 -12.87 -21.13
CA ALA A 41 -16.06 -12.45 -21.76
C ALA A 41 -16.86 -11.51 -20.85
N ARG A 42 -16.96 -11.83 -19.56
CA ARG A 42 -17.67 -11.00 -18.57
C ARG A 42 -16.92 -9.71 -18.23
N MET A 43 -15.59 -9.72 -18.24
CA MET A 43 -14.78 -8.52 -18.09
C MET A 43 -14.95 -7.53 -19.25
N LYS A 44 -15.42 -7.98 -20.42
CA LYS A 44 -15.77 -7.14 -21.56
C LYS A 44 -17.23 -6.65 -21.55
N SER A 45 -18.01 -6.97 -20.51
CA SER A 45 -19.40 -6.54 -20.38
C SER A 45 -19.53 -5.02 -20.29
N ASP A 46 -20.54 -4.47 -20.97
CA ASP A 46 -20.94 -3.06 -20.87
C ASP A 46 -21.47 -2.72 -19.47
N ASN A 47 -21.91 -3.72 -18.71
CA ASN A 47 -22.33 -3.54 -17.33
C ASN A 47 -21.08 -3.41 -16.41
N PRO A 48 -20.84 -2.24 -15.81
CA PRO A 48 -19.63 -2.00 -15.02
C PRO A 48 -19.55 -2.88 -13.75
N ILE A 49 -20.69 -3.27 -13.18
CA ILE A 49 -20.73 -4.14 -11.99
C ILE A 49 -20.36 -5.57 -12.36
N GLU A 50 -20.86 -6.07 -13.50
CA GLU A 50 -20.51 -7.40 -14.00
C GLU A 50 -19.03 -7.48 -14.37
N ARG A 51 -18.53 -6.48 -15.10
CA ARG A 51 -17.11 -6.39 -15.44
C ARG A 51 -16.24 -6.44 -14.20
N MET A 52 -16.51 -5.56 -13.24
CA MET A 52 -15.72 -5.49 -11.99
C MET A 52 -15.80 -6.80 -11.20
N SER A 53 -16.96 -7.44 -11.15
CA SER A 53 -17.13 -8.75 -10.51
C SER A 53 -16.29 -9.82 -11.19
N ALA A 54 -16.29 -9.91 -12.52
CA ALA A 54 -15.48 -10.87 -13.24
C ALA A 54 -13.97 -10.60 -13.10
N PHE A 55 -13.58 -9.33 -13.14
CA PHE A 55 -12.20 -8.90 -12.96
C PHE A 55 -11.66 -9.26 -11.58
N THR A 56 -12.38 -8.88 -10.52
CA THR A 56 -12.01 -9.24 -9.14
C THR A 56 -12.04 -10.76 -8.91
N GLN A 57 -12.95 -11.48 -9.57
CA GLN A 57 -12.99 -12.95 -9.53
C GLN A 57 -11.74 -13.57 -10.17
N ALA A 58 -11.27 -13.06 -11.31
CA ALA A 58 -10.02 -13.50 -11.94
C ALA A 58 -8.80 -13.24 -11.03
N LEU A 59 -8.77 -12.09 -10.35
CA LEU A 59 -7.65 -11.69 -9.50
C LEU A 59 -7.63 -12.37 -8.12
N LYS A 60 -8.75 -12.96 -7.67
CA LYS A 60 -8.82 -13.68 -6.39
C LYS A 60 -7.89 -14.90 -6.34
N THR A 61 -7.65 -15.51 -7.50
CA THR A 61 -6.73 -16.64 -7.69
C THR A 61 -5.94 -16.39 -8.97
N PRO A 62 -4.84 -15.62 -8.88
CA PRO A 62 -4.12 -15.12 -10.05
C PRO A 62 -3.25 -16.23 -10.67
N THR A 63 -3.88 -17.18 -11.34
CA THR A 63 -3.18 -18.12 -12.24
C THR A 63 -2.66 -17.37 -13.46
N SER A 64 -1.68 -17.92 -14.17
CA SER A 64 -1.15 -17.30 -15.39
C SER A 64 -2.25 -17.03 -16.45
N ALA A 65 -3.25 -17.92 -16.54
CA ALA A 65 -4.38 -17.76 -17.44
C ALA A 65 -5.32 -16.62 -17.01
N ASN A 66 -5.66 -16.54 -15.72
CA ASN A 66 -6.52 -15.48 -15.19
C ASN A 66 -5.84 -14.11 -15.25
N LEU A 67 -4.53 -14.04 -14.96
CA LEU A 67 -3.75 -12.81 -15.08
C LEU A 67 -3.70 -12.33 -16.53
N LYS A 68 -3.46 -13.23 -17.49
CA LYS A 68 -3.48 -12.89 -18.92
C LYS A 68 -4.84 -12.32 -19.34
N ALA A 69 -5.93 -12.95 -18.93
CA ALA A 69 -7.28 -12.46 -19.20
C ALA A 69 -7.54 -11.09 -18.55
N ALA A 70 -7.08 -10.87 -17.31
CA ALA A 70 -7.23 -9.60 -16.61
C ALA A 70 -6.40 -8.48 -17.26
N ILE A 71 -5.18 -8.76 -17.73
CA ILE A 71 -4.34 -7.81 -18.48
C ILE A 71 -5.03 -7.42 -19.78
N GLU A 72 -5.54 -8.39 -20.55
CA GLU A 72 -6.24 -8.13 -21.81
C GLU A 72 -7.50 -7.26 -21.58
N ALA A 73 -8.27 -7.57 -20.54
CA ALA A 73 -9.43 -6.77 -20.16
C ALA A 73 -9.04 -5.34 -19.76
N TYR A 74 -7.97 -5.19 -18.97
CA TYR A 74 -7.46 -3.89 -18.54
C TYR A 74 -6.97 -3.05 -19.73
N GLU A 75 -6.22 -3.64 -20.66
CA GLU A 75 -5.70 -2.94 -21.84
C GLU A 75 -6.82 -2.43 -22.77
N ALA A 76 -7.98 -3.10 -22.78
CA ALA A 76 -9.15 -2.66 -23.54
C ALA A 76 -9.91 -1.48 -22.91
N LEU A 77 -9.64 -1.11 -21.65
CA LEU A 77 -10.35 -0.02 -20.97
C LEU A 77 -9.94 1.35 -21.52
N PRO A 78 -10.90 2.26 -21.73
CA PRO A 78 -10.58 3.66 -21.95
C PRO A 78 -9.90 4.26 -20.70
N GLY A 79 -9.09 5.30 -20.89
CA GLY A 79 -8.48 6.05 -19.80
C GLY A 79 -9.51 6.62 -18.80
N GLY A 80 -9.08 6.91 -17.57
CA GLY A 80 -9.91 7.58 -16.56
C GLY A 80 -9.81 6.95 -15.16
N PHE A 81 -10.66 7.42 -14.23
CA PHE A 81 -10.62 7.01 -12.82
C PHE A 81 -10.83 5.51 -12.60
N GLY A 82 -11.72 4.87 -13.36
CA GLY A 82 -11.96 3.43 -13.26
C GLY A 82 -10.73 2.60 -13.61
N ARG A 83 -9.99 3.01 -14.67
CA ARG A 83 -8.75 2.36 -15.12
C ARG A 83 -7.67 2.42 -14.04
N ALA A 84 -7.52 3.53 -13.32
CA ALA A 84 -6.54 3.63 -12.24
C ALA A 84 -6.82 2.66 -11.08
N SER A 85 -8.10 2.46 -10.73
CA SER A 85 -8.50 1.49 -9.69
C SER A 85 -8.27 0.04 -10.15
N GLU A 86 -8.64 -0.30 -11.38
CA GLU A 86 -8.41 -1.64 -11.95
C GLU A 86 -6.92 -1.96 -12.09
N LEU A 87 -6.09 -0.99 -12.45
CA LEU A 87 -4.63 -1.13 -12.47
C LEU A 87 -4.08 -1.51 -11.09
N LYS A 88 -4.52 -0.82 -10.03
CA LYS A 88 -4.07 -1.11 -8.66
C LYS A 88 -4.45 -2.52 -8.22
N MET A 89 -5.68 -2.96 -8.51
CA MET A 89 -6.10 -4.32 -8.18
C MET A 89 -5.31 -5.38 -8.95
N LEU A 90 -5.13 -5.20 -10.25
CA LEU A 90 -4.36 -6.10 -11.10
C LEU A 90 -2.92 -6.21 -10.62
N THR A 91 -2.24 -5.07 -10.46
CA THR A 91 -0.84 -5.03 -10.04
C THR A 91 -0.63 -5.56 -8.63
N TYR A 92 -1.57 -5.30 -7.71
CA TYR A 92 -1.54 -5.88 -6.37
C TYR A 92 -1.64 -7.41 -6.42
N ALA A 93 -2.64 -7.95 -7.11
CA ALA A 93 -2.87 -9.40 -7.19
C ALA A 93 -1.77 -10.14 -7.98
N TRP A 94 -1.27 -9.56 -9.07
CA TRP A 94 -0.16 -10.14 -9.83
C TRP A 94 1.11 -10.21 -8.98
N ALA A 95 1.42 -9.16 -8.22
CA ALA A 95 2.60 -9.13 -7.35
C ALA A 95 2.57 -10.19 -6.23
N GLN A 96 1.40 -10.71 -5.85
CA GLN A 96 1.28 -11.79 -4.88
C GLN A 96 1.81 -13.15 -5.40
N VAL A 97 1.91 -13.31 -6.74
CA VAL A 97 2.36 -14.55 -7.38
C VAL A 97 3.62 -14.38 -8.23
N ASP A 98 3.74 -13.28 -8.95
CA ASP A 98 4.84 -13.00 -9.88
C ASP A 98 5.13 -11.48 -9.91
N PRO A 99 5.80 -10.95 -8.86
CA PRO A 99 6.10 -9.53 -8.77
C PRO A 99 7.10 -9.06 -9.83
N GLU A 100 8.06 -9.89 -10.23
CA GLU A 100 9.03 -9.54 -11.27
C GLU A 100 8.37 -9.42 -12.65
N GLY A 101 7.48 -10.36 -13.01
CA GLY A 101 6.69 -10.26 -14.24
C GLY A 101 5.77 -9.03 -14.25
N ALA A 102 5.16 -8.70 -13.11
CA ALA A 102 4.37 -7.49 -12.96
C ALA A 102 5.22 -6.21 -13.15
N LEU A 103 6.42 -6.17 -12.59
CA LEU A 103 7.37 -5.06 -12.72
C LEU A 103 7.84 -4.90 -14.17
N ALA A 104 8.19 -6.01 -14.83
CA ALA A 104 8.56 -6.02 -16.24
C ALA A 104 7.42 -5.55 -17.17
N TRP A 105 6.17 -5.82 -16.81
CA TRP A 105 5.02 -5.25 -17.53
C TRP A 105 4.86 -3.76 -17.23
N MET A 106 5.11 -3.31 -16.00
CA MET A 106 5.09 -1.88 -15.63
C MET A 106 6.17 -1.04 -16.30
N GLU A 107 7.31 -1.60 -16.65
CA GLU A 107 8.34 -0.90 -17.42
C GLU A 107 7.87 -0.43 -18.80
N LYS A 108 6.87 -1.10 -19.36
CA LYS A 108 6.29 -0.78 -20.67
C LYS A 108 5.20 0.29 -20.60
N GLN A 109 4.77 0.65 -19.39
CA GLN A 109 3.77 1.69 -19.16
C GLN A 109 4.43 3.05 -19.00
N ASP A 110 3.67 4.13 -19.23
CA ASP A 110 4.19 5.49 -19.13
C ASP A 110 3.47 6.33 -18.07
N GLY A 111 4.11 7.45 -17.72
CA GLY A 111 3.48 8.52 -16.95
C GLY A 111 2.97 8.10 -15.57
N HIS A 112 1.68 8.35 -15.31
CA HIS A 112 1.05 8.10 -14.02
C HIS A 112 0.84 6.62 -13.73
N GLU A 113 0.43 5.83 -14.74
CA GLU A 113 0.17 4.40 -14.58
C GLU A 113 1.43 3.67 -14.14
N ARG A 114 2.56 3.98 -14.78
CA ARG A 114 3.88 3.47 -14.37
C ARG A 114 4.16 3.73 -12.89
N ARG A 115 4.07 4.99 -12.45
CA ARG A 115 4.37 5.36 -11.05
C ARG A 115 3.46 4.65 -10.05
N VAL A 116 2.16 4.60 -10.34
CA VAL A 116 1.18 3.93 -9.46
C VAL A 116 1.46 2.43 -9.41
N GLY A 117 1.62 1.78 -10.55
CA GLY A 117 1.81 0.34 -10.62
C GLY A 117 3.10 -0.11 -9.94
N PHE A 118 4.25 0.56 -10.17
CA PHE A 118 5.49 0.25 -9.44
C PHE A 118 5.29 0.31 -7.93
N GLY A 119 4.67 1.39 -7.43
CA GLY A 119 4.40 1.56 -6.01
C GLY A 119 3.49 0.45 -5.45
N THR A 120 2.43 0.07 -6.18
CA THR A 120 1.50 -0.98 -5.78
C THR A 120 2.14 -2.38 -5.80
N ILE A 121 2.94 -2.70 -6.82
CA ILE A 121 3.64 -3.98 -6.90
C ILE A 121 4.62 -4.13 -5.75
N LEU A 122 5.47 -3.13 -5.53
CA LEU A 122 6.48 -3.18 -4.47
C LEU A 122 5.88 -3.20 -3.08
N HIS A 123 4.73 -2.53 -2.89
CA HIS A 123 3.94 -2.66 -1.68
C HIS A 123 3.45 -4.10 -1.47
N SER A 124 2.75 -4.66 -2.47
CA SER A 124 2.20 -6.02 -2.42
C SER A 124 3.28 -7.09 -2.23
N TRP A 125 4.42 -6.94 -2.92
CA TRP A 125 5.57 -7.81 -2.77
C TRP A 125 6.14 -7.73 -1.37
N ALA A 126 6.33 -6.52 -0.83
CA ALA A 126 6.91 -6.34 0.49
C ALA A 126 6.01 -6.81 1.65
N GLU A 127 4.69 -6.86 1.46
CA GLU A 127 3.76 -7.47 2.42
C GLU A 127 4.03 -8.98 2.62
N LYS A 128 4.51 -9.66 1.57
CA LYS A 128 4.77 -11.11 1.54
C LYS A 128 6.24 -11.45 1.75
N ASP A 129 7.13 -10.72 1.09
CA ASP A 129 8.58 -10.92 1.07
C ASP A 129 9.31 -9.58 0.88
N SER A 130 9.48 -8.86 2.00
CA SER A 130 10.17 -7.58 2.00
C SER A 130 11.66 -7.69 1.65
N GLU A 131 12.32 -8.81 1.96
CA GLU A 131 13.75 -8.98 1.67
C GLU A 131 14.00 -9.06 0.17
N ALA A 132 13.20 -9.85 -0.56
CA ALA A 132 13.28 -9.94 -2.01
C ALA A 132 12.94 -8.60 -2.68
N ALA A 133 11.89 -7.90 -2.21
CA ALA A 133 11.53 -6.58 -2.74
C ALA A 133 12.64 -5.54 -2.53
N ILE A 134 13.29 -5.52 -1.35
CA ILE A 134 14.43 -4.65 -1.05
C ILE A 134 15.63 -4.98 -1.95
N ALA A 135 15.94 -6.27 -2.13
CA ALA A 135 17.03 -6.71 -2.99
C ALA A 135 16.79 -6.28 -4.45
N TRP A 136 15.57 -6.48 -4.95
CA TRP A 136 15.18 -6.04 -6.28
C TRP A 136 15.32 -4.52 -6.43
N ALA A 137 14.80 -3.74 -5.49
CA ALA A 137 14.87 -2.28 -5.55
C ALA A 137 16.32 -1.76 -5.59
N LYS A 138 17.23 -2.35 -4.81
CA LYS A 138 18.66 -2.01 -4.82
C LYS A 138 19.33 -2.37 -6.14
N ALA A 139 18.93 -3.47 -6.78
CA ALA A 139 19.50 -3.91 -8.05
C ALA A 139 19.03 -3.09 -9.25
N HIS A 140 17.86 -2.44 -9.16
CA HIS A 140 17.19 -1.78 -10.30
C HIS A 140 17.19 -0.24 -10.21
N HIS A 141 17.96 0.35 -9.30
CA HIS A 141 18.09 1.79 -9.19
C HIS A 141 19.54 2.20 -8.93
N GLU A 142 20.01 3.16 -9.71
CA GLU A 142 21.29 3.84 -9.47
C GLU A 142 21.06 5.16 -8.72
N GLY A 143 21.86 5.40 -7.68
CA GLY A 143 21.77 6.60 -6.86
C GLY A 143 21.21 6.34 -5.45
N GLU A 144 21.25 7.39 -4.62
CA GLU A 144 20.92 7.29 -3.20
C GLU A 144 19.41 7.42 -2.90
N ASP A 145 18.65 8.16 -3.73
CA ASP A 145 17.23 8.49 -3.51
C ASP A 145 16.29 7.52 -4.26
N ASN A 146 16.38 6.23 -3.92
CA ASN A 146 15.67 5.16 -4.62
C ASN A 146 14.13 5.18 -4.38
N PRO A 147 13.31 5.55 -5.38
CA PRO A 147 11.87 5.76 -5.21
C PRO A 147 11.10 4.47 -4.92
N TYR A 148 11.68 3.30 -5.21
CA TYR A 148 11.04 2.00 -4.99
C TYR A 148 10.82 1.71 -3.50
N PHE A 149 11.66 2.27 -2.61
CA PHE A 149 11.49 2.07 -1.18
C PHE A 149 10.18 2.65 -0.62
N ILE A 150 9.53 3.57 -1.32
CA ILE A 150 8.23 4.09 -0.87
C ILE A 150 7.17 3.00 -0.88
N GLY A 151 7.08 2.21 -1.96
CA GLY A 151 6.16 1.08 -2.03
C GLY A 151 6.50 0.02 -0.98
N ILE A 152 7.80 -0.30 -0.85
CA ILE A 152 8.30 -1.33 0.07
C ILE A 152 7.99 -0.96 1.52
N VAL A 153 8.38 0.24 1.97
CA VAL A 153 8.11 0.72 3.33
C VAL A 153 6.60 0.73 3.60
N ASN A 154 5.79 1.12 2.60
CA ASN A 154 4.33 1.11 2.75
C ASN A 154 3.80 -0.29 3.04
N GLY A 155 4.19 -1.30 2.24
CA GLY A 155 3.75 -2.69 2.39
C GLY A 155 4.29 -3.33 3.67
N MET A 156 5.56 -3.07 4.00
CA MET A 156 6.11 -3.50 5.30
C MET A 156 5.33 -2.90 6.46
N ALA A 157 4.88 -1.65 6.39
CA ALA A 157 4.18 -1.00 7.49
C ALA A 157 2.82 -1.63 7.83
N ASP A 158 2.24 -2.41 6.91
CA ASP A 158 0.96 -3.10 7.13
C ASP A 158 1.13 -4.36 8.02
N ASN A 159 2.23 -5.11 7.86
CA ASN A 159 2.45 -6.38 8.59
C ASN A 159 3.68 -6.38 9.51
N ASN A 160 4.65 -5.49 9.29
CA ASN A 160 5.90 -5.34 10.05
C ASN A 160 6.28 -3.86 10.23
N PRO A 161 5.55 -3.09 11.06
CA PRO A 161 5.79 -1.66 11.26
C PRO A 161 7.16 -1.33 11.88
N ALA A 162 7.73 -2.24 12.68
CA ALA A 162 9.06 -2.09 13.24
C ALA A 162 10.13 -2.16 12.13
N GLY A 163 10.09 -3.20 11.31
CA GLY A 163 11.00 -3.34 10.16
C GLY A 163 10.84 -2.22 9.13
N ALA A 164 9.61 -1.71 8.92
CA ALA A 164 9.38 -0.56 8.06
C ALA A 164 10.07 0.72 8.59
N THR A 165 10.05 0.92 9.91
CA THR A 165 10.73 2.04 10.57
C THR A 165 12.25 1.88 10.48
N GLU A 166 12.77 0.68 10.75
CA GLU A 166 14.20 0.36 10.59
C GLU A 166 14.69 0.59 9.16
N LEU A 167 13.93 0.11 8.16
CA LEU A 167 14.25 0.34 6.76
C LEU A 167 14.29 1.84 6.45
N MET A 168 13.26 2.60 6.84
CA MET A 168 13.24 4.06 6.66
C MET A 168 14.46 4.74 7.30
N MET A 169 14.84 4.37 8.53
CA MET A 169 16.00 4.96 9.21
C MET A 169 17.32 4.62 8.51
N SER A 170 17.41 3.45 7.88
CA SER A 170 18.59 3.03 7.11
C SER A 170 18.74 3.73 5.76
N LEU A 171 17.69 4.40 5.25
CA LEU A 171 17.76 5.09 3.97
C LEU A 171 18.70 6.31 4.06
N PRO A 172 19.38 6.67 2.95
CA PRO A 172 20.12 7.91 2.85
C PRO A 172 19.24 9.13 3.15
N TYR A 173 19.84 10.22 3.60
CA TYR A 173 19.12 11.48 3.76
C TYR A 173 18.64 11.95 2.38
N GLY A 174 17.33 12.15 2.23
CA GLY A 174 16.75 12.45 0.93
C GLY A 174 15.22 12.50 0.95
N ARG A 175 14.64 12.69 -0.23
CA ARG A 175 13.19 12.83 -0.37
C ARG A 175 12.46 11.53 -0.06
N VAL A 176 13.03 10.39 -0.45
CA VAL A 176 12.45 9.07 -0.20
C VAL A 176 12.39 8.80 1.30
N ARG A 177 13.45 9.08 2.07
CA ARG A 177 13.44 8.93 3.52
C ARG A 177 12.39 9.82 4.20
N GLY A 178 12.30 11.09 3.82
CA GLY A 178 11.29 12.01 4.34
C GLY A 178 9.86 11.61 3.99
N HIS A 179 9.63 11.12 2.77
CA HIS A 179 8.32 10.63 2.35
C HIS A 179 7.91 9.36 3.11
N ALA A 180 8.83 8.40 3.27
CA ALA A 180 8.62 7.22 4.10
C ALA A 180 8.28 7.61 5.55
N ALA A 181 8.99 8.58 6.13
CA ALA A 181 8.70 9.07 7.49
C ALA A 181 7.32 9.72 7.62
N SER A 182 6.94 10.55 6.65
CA SER A 182 5.58 11.11 6.60
C SER A 182 4.53 10.01 6.49
N MET A 183 4.73 9.02 5.63
CA MET A 183 3.81 7.92 5.45
C MET A 183 3.65 7.09 6.73
N LEU A 184 4.76 6.75 7.39
CA LEU A 184 4.73 6.01 8.66
C LEU A 184 4.05 6.85 9.75
N MET A 185 4.32 8.14 9.86
CA MET A 185 3.63 9.05 10.78
C MET A 185 2.12 9.00 10.55
N GLU A 186 1.65 9.15 9.31
CA GLU A 186 0.22 9.10 8.96
C GLU A 186 -0.40 7.75 9.34
N LYS A 187 0.30 6.64 9.09
CA LYS A 187 -0.16 5.30 9.49
C LYS A 187 -0.29 5.18 11.01
N GLN A 188 0.65 5.70 11.79
CA GLN A 188 0.54 5.67 13.25
C GLN A 188 -0.56 6.61 13.75
N TRP A 189 -0.69 7.80 13.17
CA TRP A 189 -1.74 8.76 13.54
C TRP A 189 -3.14 8.17 13.35
N ASN A 190 -3.36 7.44 12.26
CA ASN A 190 -4.63 6.75 11.99
C ASN A 190 -4.94 5.63 13.00
N LYS A 191 -3.94 5.14 13.75
CA LYS A 191 -4.13 4.18 14.85
C LYS A 191 -4.38 4.87 16.21
N GLY A 192 -4.11 6.16 16.31
CA GLY A 192 -4.28 6.98 17.52
C GLY A 192 -3.15 7.99 17.68
N GLU A 193 -3.46 9.17 18.20
CA GLU A 193 -2.46 10.21 18.49
C GLU A 193 -1.40 9.71 19.48
N ASP A 194 -1.79 8.99 20.52
CA ASP A 194 -0.86 8.41 21.51
C ASP A 194 0.09 7.37 20.91
N VAL A 195 -0.37 6.64 19.89
CA VAL A 195 0.44 5.68 19.13
C VAL A 195 1.47 6.42 18.29
N ALA A 196 1.06 7.49 17.61
CA ALA A 196 1.96 8.34 16.83
C ALA A 196 3.04 8.99 17.71
N LEU A 197 2.66 9.60 18.83
CA LEU A 197 3.60 10.27 19.73
C LEU A 197 4.65 9.28 20.29
N ARG A 198 4.21 8.10 20.75
CA ARG A 198 5.14 7.06 21.20
C ARG A 198 6.08 6.59 20.10
N TRP A 199 5.61 6.50 18.85
CA TRP A 199 6.48 6.16 17.72
C TRP A 199 7.49 7.28 17.44
N VAL A 200 7.11 8.55 17.50
CA VAL A 200 8.04 9.69 17.36
C VAL A 200 9.14 9.62 18.42
N ASP A 201 8.83 9.23 19.65
CA ASP A 201 9.81 9.08 20.73
C ASP A 201 10.85 7.98 20.46
N THR A 202 10.54 7.00 19.61
CA THR A 202 11.49 5.95 19.20
C THR A 202 12.48 6.40 18.11
N LEU A 203 12.22 7.53 17.45
CA LEU A 203 13.08 8.03 16.39
C LEU A 203 14.37 8.62 16.99
N GLU A 204 15.49 8.39 16.30
CA GLU A 204 16.77 8.98 16.67
C GLU A 204 16.69 10.51 16.57
N LYS A 205 17.30 11.21 17.54
CA LYS A 205 17.37 12.67 17.52
C LYS A 205 18.09 13.16 16.27
N GLY A 206 17.60 14.27 15.72
CA GLY A 206 18.15 14.93 14.55
C GLY A 206 17.07 15.29 13.54
N THR A 207 17.50 15.74 12.36
CA THR A 207 16.64 16.39 11.36
C THR A 207 15.42 15.57 10.93
N LEU A 208 15.51 14.24 10.96
CA LEU A 208 14.38 13.37 10.63
C LEU A 208 13.30 13.45 11.71
N LYS A 209 13.68 13.34 12.99
CA LYS A 209 12.73 13.44 14.10
C LYS A 209 12.14 14.84 14.16
N ASP A 210 12.95 15.88 13.99
CA ASP A 210 12.49 17.27 13.93
C ASP A 210 11.41 17.43 12.83
N TYR A 211 11.69 16.92 11.62
CA TYR A 211 10.73 16.92 10.52
C TYR A 211 9.41 16.23 10.89
N VAL A 212 9.47 15.03 11.48
CA VAL A 212 8.28 14.28 11.89
C VAL A 212 7.51 15.00 13.00
N VAL A 213 8.20 15.63 13.96
CA VAL A 213 7.60 16.46 15.01
C VAL A 213 6.82 17.61 14.40
N GLY A 214 7.38 18.32 13.40
CA GLY A 214 6.63 19.34 12.66
C GLY A 214 5.38 18.78 11.97
N ARG A 215 5.45 17.57 11.41
CA ARG A 215 4.27 16.90 10.81
C ARG A 215 3.18 16.63 11.86
N VAL A 216 3.56 16.20 13.06
CA VAL A 216 2.64 16.01 14.19
C VAL A 216 2.07 17.36 14.66
N ALA A 217 2.90 18.39 14.81
CA ALA A 217 2.46 19.74 15.15
C ALA A 217 1.38 20.23 14.18
N GLY A 218 1.61 20.04 12.88
CA GLY A 218 0.65 20.39 11.84
C GLY A 218 -0.66 19.60 11.89
N LYS A 219 -0.63 18.34 12.35
CA LYS A 219 -1.84 17.54 12.57
C LYS A 219 -2.65 18.09 13.73
N ILE A 220 -2.01 18.33 14.87
CA ILE A 220 -2.65 18.91 16.06
C ILE A 220 -3.22 20.29 15.72
N ALA A 221 -2.43 21.16 15.09
CA ALA A 221 -2.80 22.52 14.70
C ALA A 221 -3.99 22.61 13.74
N ARG A 222 -4.19 21.58 12.91
CA ARG A 222 -5.34 21.51 12.02
C ARG A 222 -6.65 21.39 12.80
N GLU A 223 -6.62 20.71 13.95
CA GLU A 223 -7.77 20.51 14.82
C GLU A 223 -7.90 21.63 15.85
N ASP A 224 -6.79 21.98 16.51
CA ASP A 224 -6.73 22.97 17.58
C ASP A 224 -5.34 23.63 17.62
N LEU A 225 -5.28 24.91 17.21
CA LEU A 225 -4.05 25.71 17.18
C LEU A 225 -3.49 25.95 18.59
N SER A 226 -4.35 26.24 19.55
CA SER A 226 -3.94 26.51 20.93
C SER A 226 -3.35 25.26 21.57
N ARG A 227 -3.95 24.08 21.32
CA ARG A 227 -3.41 22.80 21.79
C ARG A 227 -2.04 22.50 21.16
N ALA A 228 -1.87 22.79 19.88
CA ALA A 228 -0.59 22.59 19.19
C ALA A 228 0.51 23.51 19.74
N ALA A 229 0.16 24.76 20.06
CA ALA A 229 1.04 25.71 20.70
C ALA A 229 1.48 25.23 22.09
N THR A 230 0.55 24.81 22.94
CA THR A 230 0.87 24.24 24.26
C THR A 230 1.81 23.03 24.13
N TRP A 231 1.52 22.12 23.19
CA TRP A 231 2.36 20.94 22.96
C TRP A 231 3.78 21.30 22.50
N ALA A 232 3.93 22.32 21.64
CA ALA A 232 5.24 22.83 21.24
C ALA A 232 5.98 23.51 22.40
N GLU A 233 5.28 24.20 23.31
CA GLU A 233 5.88 24.85 24.48
C GLU A 233 6.39 23.88 25.54
N GLU A 234 5.79 22.69 25.65
CA GLU A 234 6.22 21.63 26.58
C GLU A 234 7.56 20.99 26.18
N MET A 235 7.98 21.16 24.92
CA MET A 235 9.25 20.63 24.45
C MET A 235 10.43 21.46 24.98
N PRO A 236 11.57 20.81 25.33
CA PRO A 236 12.80 21.54 25.61
C PRO A 236 13.31 22.25 24.35
N GLU A 237 14.05 23.34 24.54
CA GLU A 237 14.67 24.06 23.41
C GLU A 237 15.57 23.13 22.58
N GLY A 238 15.41 23.18 21.26
CA GLY A 238 16.12 22.35 20.29
C GLY A 238 15.30 22.16 19.01
N GLY A 239 15.85 21.39 18.05
CA GLY A 239 15.27 21.22 16.72
C GLY A 239 13.81 20.75 16.70
N GLU A 240 13.43 19.85 17.60
CA GLU A 240 12.05 19.35 17.73
C GLU A 240 11.08 20.51 18.04
N ARG A 241 11.42 21.34 19.05
CA ARG A 241 10.63 22.50 19.46
C ARG A 241 10.59 23.54 18.34
N THR A 242 11.74 23.88 17.78
CA THR A 242 11.85 24.87 16.70
C THR A 242 10.94 24.49 15.53
N ARG A 243 11.00 23.23 15.08
CA ARG A 243 10.19 22.77 13.95
C ARG A 243 8.69 22.72 14.27
N ALA A 244 8.32 22.37 15.50
CA ALA A 244 6.93 22.43 15.96
C ALA A 244 6.42 23.88 15.97
N VAL A 245 7.21 24.80 16.55
CA VAL A 245 6.86 26.22 16.65
C VAL A 245 6.68 26.85 15.28
N GLU A 246 7.62 26.67 14.36
CA GLU A 246 7.51 27.12 12.96
C GLU A 246 6.19 26.66 12.33
N THR A 247 5.89 25.36 12.45
CA THR A 247 4.71 24.77 11.80
C THR A 247 3.40 25.29 12.38
N VAL A 248 3.36 25.54 13.69
CA VAL A 248 2.17 26.11 14.35
C VAL A 248 2.05 27.60 14.02
N ALA A 249 3.16 28.35 14.02
CA ALA A 249 3.20 29.78 13.73
C ALA A 249 2.72 30.08 12.30
N ASP A 250 3.24 29.34 11.32
CA ASP A 250 2.82 29.39 9.90
C ASP A 250 1.31 29.20 9.76
N ARG A 251 0.78 28.09 10.28
CA ARG A 251 -0.67 27.78 10.22
C ARG A 251 -1.54 28.75 10.99
N TRP A 252 -1.03 29.31 12.09
CA TRP A 252 -1.75 30.30 12.86
C TRP A 252 -1.77 31.62 12.09
N ALA A 253 -0.64 32.04 11.52
CA ALA A 253 -0.51 33.28 10.75
C ALA A 253 -1.42 33.30 9.51
N GLU A 254 -1.59 32.17 8.83
CA GLU A 254 -2.58 32.03 7.74
C GLU A 254 -4.01 32.42 8.17
N LYS A 255 -4.36 32.28 9.45
CA LYS A 255 -5.70 32.57 9.99
C LYS A 255 -5.77 33.88 10.78
N ASP A 256 -4.76 34.14 11.60
CA ASP A 256 -4.64 35.28 12.50
C ASP A 256 -3.15 35.56 12.81
N PRO A 257 -2.50 36.40 11.99
CA PRO A 257 -1.08 36.73 12.17
C PRO A 257 -0.81 37.53 13.45
N VAL A 258 -1.80 38.26 13.97
CA VAL A 258 -1.64 39.03 15.21
C VAL A 258 -1.60 38.08 16.41
N ALA A 259 -2.51 37.11 16.47
CA ALA A 259 -2.50 36.10 17.52
C ALA A 259 -1.23 35.22 17.45
N ALA A 260 -0.80 34.85 16.24
CA ALA A 260 0.45 34.11 16.03
C ALA A 260 1.67 34.89 16.53
N ALA A 261 1.78 36.19 16.19
CA ALA A 261 2.85 37.06 16.67
C ALA A 261 2.86 37.16 18.21
N GLN A 262 1.68 37.34 18.81
CA GLN A 262 1.54 37.41 20.26
C GLN A 262 2.00 36.13 20.94
N TRP A 263 1.60 34.97 20.41
CA TRP A 263 2.02 33.67 20.92
C TRP A 263 3.54 33.48 20.85
N VAL A 264 4.16 33.75 19.69
CA VAL A 264 5.61 33.63 19.56
C VAL A 264 6.35 34.63 20.48
N ASP A 265 5.78 35.81 20.72
CA ASP A 265 6.37 36.82 21.60
C ASP A 265 6.41 36.42 23.09
N THR A 266 5.52 35.53 23.55
CA THR A 266 5.53 35.04 24.94
C THR A 266 6.67 34.04 25.21
N MET A 267 7.28 33.48 24.16
CA MET A 267 8.33 32.50 24.31
C MET A 267 9.63 33.13 24.84
N PRO A 268 10.45 32.37 25.60
CA PRO A 268 11.80 32.79 25.93
C PRO A 268 12.62 33.11 24.67
N ALA A 269 13.61 34.00 24.79
CA ALA A 269 14.56 34.24 23.70
C ALA A 269 15.31 32.94 23.36
N GLY A 270 15.33 32.57 22.09
CA GLY A 270 15.88 31.31 21.59
C GLY A 270 15.57 31.12 20.11
N GLU A 271 16.09 30.03 19.54
CA GLU A 271 15.93 29.69 18.13
C GLU A 271 14.45 29.50 17.77
N SER A 272 13.68 28.80 18.63
CA SER A 272 12.26 28.56 18.41
C SER A 272 11.44 29.86 18.29
N ARG A 273 11.73 30.87 19.13
CA ARG A 273 11.08 32.19 19.04
C ARG A 273 11.49 32.93 17.77
N SER A 274 12.77 32.90 17.42
CA SER A 274 13.29 33.57 16.24
C SER A 274 12.69 33.01 14.95
N GLU A 275 12.65 31.69 14.80
CA GLU A 275 12.06 31.03 13.63
C GLU A 275 10.54 31.20 13.59
N GLY A 276 9.84 31.04 14.72
CA GLY A 276 8.40 31.34 14.78
C GLY A 276 8.06 32.76 14.33
N MET A 277 8.89 33.75 14.68
CA MET A 277 8.65 35.14 14.29
C MET A 277 8.90 35.35 12.79
N GLN A 278 9.88 34.65 12.21
CA GLN A 278 10.12 34.68 10.77
C GLN A 278 8.93 34.14 9.98
N GLU A 279 8.32 33.05 10.45
CA GLU A 279 7.13 32.46 9.81
C GLU A 279 5.94 33.43 9.86
N VAL A 280 5.70 34.09 11.00
CA VAL A 280 4.60 35.08 11.11
C VAL A 280 4.79 36.29 10.19
N VAL A 281 6.02 36.73 9.95
CA VAL A 281 6.32 37.91 9.10
C VAL A 281 6.22 37.59 7.60
N ARG A 282 6.28 36.31 7.22
CA ARG A 282 6.25 35.89 5.82
C ARG A 282 4.87 36.04 5.16
N GLU A 283 3.81 35.94 5.96
CA GLU A 283 2.40 36.04 5.55
C GLU A 283 1.88 37.49 5.53
#